data_AF-A0A933LZ76-F1
#
_entry.id   AF-A0A933LZ76-F1
#
_cell.length_a   1.000
_cell.length_b   1.000
_cell.length_c   1.000
_cell.angle_alpha   90.00
_cell.angle_beta   90.00
_cell.angle_gamma   90.00
#
_symmetry.space_group_name_H-M   'P 1'
#
loop_
_entity.id
_entity.type
_entity.pdbx_description
1 polymer ?
#
loop_
_entity_poly.entity_id
_entity_poly.type
_entity_poly.pdbx_seq_one_letter_code
_entity_poly.pdbx_strand_id
1 'polypeptide(L)'
;MEKKVVESKELKESKEFQEILVKHGVVLAYLFGSHAKGTARAFSDVDIAVLLPYDTPRSKFFDVRLALTDALMSLLGKNEIDVVVLNEATPLLAYQVVRYGKIVYEDKITSPSTSFIVRVIKYYADTEHFRKISLKYLNAAMYQYRSQRTAVALREKADG
;
A
#
# COMPACT_ATOMS: atom_id res chain seq x y z
N MET A 1 -15.20 10.54 19.29
CA MET A 1 -13.78 10.13 19.31
C MET A 1 -13.01 11.02 18.33
N GLU A 2 -11.99 11.73 18.80
CA GLU A 2 -11.10 12.48 17.93
C GLU A 2 -10.32 11.51 17.04
N LYS A 3 -10.43 11.66 15.72
CA LYS A 3 -9.66 10.84 14.77
C LYS A 3 -8.21 11.35 14.76
N LYS A 4 -7.30 10.57 15.34
CA LYS A 4 -5.85 10.90 15.38
C LYS A 4 -5.15 10.37 14.12
N VAL A 5 -4.01 11.00 13.79
CA VAL A 5 -3.06 10.44 12.82
C VAL A 5 -2.42 9.20 13.44
N VAL A 6 -2.42 8.08 12.72
CA VAL A 6 -1.75 6.83 13.15
C VAL A 6 -0.25 6.97 12.88
N GLU A 7 0.57 6.75 13.91
CA GLU A 7 2.02 6.79 13.81
C GLU A 7 2.63 5.38 13.80
N SER A 8 3.71 5.19 13.05
CA SER A 8 4.40 3.89 13.00
C SER A 8 4.96 3.45 14.35
N LYS A 9 5.29 4.40 15.24
CA LYS A 9 5.80 4.09 16.58
C LYS A 9 4.71 3.48 17.46
N GLU A 10 3.51 4.04 17.42
CA GLU A 10 2.36 3.54 18.19
C GLU A 10 1.99 2.11 17.76
N LEU A 11 1.99 1.83 16.44
CA LEU A 11 1.72 0.48 15.93
C LEU A 11 2.77 -0.54 16.38
N LYS A 12 4.05 -0.15 16.45
CA LYS A 12 5.13 -1.02 16.96
C LYS A 12 4.99 -1.37 18.42
N GLU A 13 4.50 -0.43 19.23
CA GLU A 13 4.39 -0.58 20.69
C GLU A 13 3.05 -1.24 21.09
N SER A 14 2.04 -1.24 20.20
CA SER A 14 0.72 -1.84 20.46
C SER A 14 0.75 -3.37 20.45
N LYS A 15 0.68 -3.98 21.64
CA LYS A 15 0.65 -5.44 21.80
C LYS A 15 -0.50 -6.11 21.03
N GLU A 16 -1.70 -5.52 21.07
CA GLU A 16 -2.88 -6.04 20.36
C GLU A 16 -2.68 -6.05 18.84
N PHE A 17 -2.06 -5.00 18.29
CA PHE A 17 -1.71 -4.95 16.86
C PHE A 17 -0.76 -6.09 16.48
N GLN A 18 0.28 -6.31 17.28
CA GLN A 18 1.26 -7.37 17.05
C GLN A 18 0.59 -8.77 17.12
N GLU A 19 -0.29 -8.99 18.11
CA GLU A 19 -1.03 -10.25 18.27
C GLU A 19 -1.98 -10.54 17.09
N ILE A 20 -2.67 -9.52 16.58
CA ILE A 20 -3.50 -9.64 15.37
C ILE A 20 -2.66 -10.11 14.18
N LEU A 21 -1.49 -9.52 13.96
CA LEU A 21 -0.61 -9.89 12.84
C LEU A 21 -0.11 -11.33 12.97
N VAL A 22 0.35 -11.72 14.16
CA VAL A 22 0.81 -13.09 14.45
C VAL A 22 -0.32 -14.10 14.25
N LYS A 23 -1.52 -13.81 14.74
CA LYS A 23 -2.71 -14.68 14.59
C LYS A 23 -3.04 -14.98 13.12
N HIS A 24 -2.78 -14.03 12.22
CA HIS A 24 -3.04 -14.18 10.79
C HIS A 24 -1.81 -14.65 10.00
N GLY A 25 -0.72 -15.05 10.68
CA GLY A 25 0.47 -15.60 10.04
C GLY A 25 1.26 -14.56 9.25
N VAL A 26 1.15 -13.28 9.57
CA VAL A 26 2.00 -12.23 8.99
C VAL A 26 3.43 -12.42 9.49
N VAL A 27 4.42 -12.20 8.62
CA VAL A 27 5.85 -12.23 8.98
C VAL A 27 6.52 -10.86 8.88
N LEU A 28 5.93 -9.93 8.14
CA LEU A 28 6.41 -8.56 7.99
C LEU A 28 5.24 -7.64 7.73
N ALA A 29 5.19 -6.48 8.38
CA ALA A 29 4.19 -5.46 8.06
C ALA A 29 4.82 -4.06 7.98
N TYR A 30 4.29 -3.27 7.06
CA TYR A 30 4.64 -1.87 6.86
C TYR A 30 3.41 -0.99 7.02
N LEU A 31 3.55 0.13 7.72
CA LEU A 31 2.71 1.29 7.50
C LEU A 31 3.26 2.03 6.28
N PHE A 32 2.44 2.31 5.27
CA PHE A 32 2.86 3.05 4.09
C PHE A 32 1.91 4.20 3.77
N GLY A 33 1.97 4.73 2.55
CA GLY A 33 1.07 5.78 2.09
C GLY A 33 1.23 7.11 2.80
N SER A 34 0.12 7.82 2.99
CA SER A 34 0.13 9.20 3.51
C SER A 34 0.59 9.29 4.97
N HIS A 35 0.28 8.28 5.77
CA HIS A 35 0.68 8.17 7.17
C HIS A 35 2.18 7.98 7.33
N ALA A 36 2.80 7.12 6.52
CA ALA A 36 4.25 6.92 6.54
C ALA A 36 5.04 8.15 6.06
N LYS A 37 4.44 8.96 5.19
CA LYS A 37 5.05 10.19 4.63
C LYS A 37 4.87 11.42 5.52
N GLY A 38 4.11 11.33 6.61
CA GLY A 38 3.80 12.46 7.50
C GLY A 38 2.88 13.52 6.88
N THR A 39 2.24 13.21 5.76
CA THR A 39 1.29 14.10 5.07
C THR A 39 -0.17 13.74 5.37
N ALA A 40 -0.40 12.73 6.21
CA ALA A 40 -1.73 12.28 6.58
C ALA A 40 -2.47 13.33 7.40
N ARG A 41 -3.78 13.39 7.17
CA ARG A 41 -4.74 14.15 7.99
C ARG A 41 -5.52 13.17 8.85
N ALA A 42 -6.30 13.69 9.79
CA ALA A 42 -7.16 12.89 10.67
C ALA A 42 -8.07 11.88 9.92
N PHE A 43 -8.53 12.25 8.71
CA PHE A 43 -9.40 11.47 7.84
C PHE A 43 -8.65 10.71 6.74
N SER A 44 -7.33 10.62 6.79
CA SER A 44 -6.59 9.82 5.82
C SER A 44 -6.78 8.33 6.11
N ASP A 45 -6.94 7.57 5.02
CA ASP A 45 -6.92 6.11 5.01
C ASP A 45 -5.59 5.60 5.58
N VAL A 46 -5.65 4.52 6.36
CA VAL A 46 -4.47 3.88 6.94
C VAL A 46 -4.05 2.73 6.03
N ASP A 47 -2.93 2.90 5.35
CA ASP A 47 -2.39 1.91 4.43
C ASP A 47 -1.42 0.95 5.14
N ILE A 48 -1.78 -0.33 5.26
CA ILE A 48 -0.96 -1.37 5.88
C ILE A 48 -0.61 -2.45 4.85
N ALA A 49 0.68 -2.68 4.62
CA ALA A 49 1.14 -3.74 3.73
C ALA A 49 1.71 -4.90 4.56
N VAL A 50 1.26 -6.12 4.29
CA VAL A 50 1.66 -7.33 5.01
C VAL A 50 2.29 -8.35 4.09
N LEU A 51 3.33 -9.04 4.57
CA LEU A 51 3.94 -10.19 3.92
C LEU A 51 3.56 -11.45 4.71
N LEU A 52 3.13 -12.47 3.99
CA LEU A 52 2.89 -13.80 4.50
C LEU A 52 4.06 -14.72 4.14
N PRO A 53 4.28 -15.84 4.85
CA PRO A 53 5.22 -16.88 4.47
C PRO A 53 5.07 -17.27 3.00
N TYR A 54 6.17 -17.46 2.28
CA TYR A 54 6.14 -17.70 0.83
C TYR A 54 5.48 -19.03 0.42
N ASP A 55 5.35 -19.97 1.36
CA ASP A 55 4.62 -21.23 1.22
C ASP A 55 3.11 -21.07 1.47
N THR A 56 2.64 -19.88 1.88
CA THR A 56 1.21 -19.60 2.05
C THR A 56 0.49 -19.72 0.70
N PRO A 57 -0.57 -20.56 0.59
CA PRO A 57 -1.33 -20.69 -0.64
C PRO A 57 -1.99 -19.37 -1.04
N ARG A 58 -1.91 -19.02 -2.33
CA ARG A 58 -2.52 -17.79 -2.87
C ARG A 58 -4.02 -17.69 -2.59
N SER A 59 -4.73 -18.81 -2.51
CA SER A 59 -6.16 -18.84 -2.18
C SER A 59 -6.48 -18.21 -0.81
N LYS A 60 -5.51 -18.16 0.12
CA LYS A 60 -5.71 -17.55 1.44
C LYS A 60 -5.53 -16.03 1.46
N PHE A 61 -4.94 -15.42 0.43
CA PHE A 61 -4.56 -14.01 0.49
C PHE A 61 -5.77 -13.08 0.64
N PHE A 62 -6.87 -13.40 -0.05
CA PHE A 62 -8.11 -12.63 0.04
C PHE A 62 -8.70 -12.69 1.46
N ASP A 63 -8.80 -13.90 2.03
CA ASP A 63 -9.36 -14.11 3.37
C ASP A 63 -8.52 -13.43 4.45
N VAL A 64 -7.19 -13.54 4.35
CA VAL A 64 -6.26 -12.87 5.28
C VAL A 64 -6.38 -11.36 5.16
N ARG A 65 -6.46 -10.82 3.94
CA ARG A 65 -6.67 -9.38 3.73
C ARG A 65 -7.95 -8.91 4.39
N LEU A 66 -9.07 -9.58 4.15
CA LEU A 66 -10.37 -9.22 4.70
C LEU A 66 -10.39 -9.29 6.23
N ALA A 67 -9.88 -10.38 6.81
CA ALA A 67 -9.83 -10.57 8.25
C ALA A 67 -8.93 -9.54 8.95
N LEU A 68 -7.79 -9.19 8.35
CA LEU A 68 -6.91 -8.14 8.86
C LEU A 68 -7.57 -6.77 8.75
N THR A 69 -8.23 -6.44 7.63
CA THR A 69 -8.93 -5.17 7.48
C THR A 69 -9.95 -4.98 8.61
N ASP A 70 -10.82 -5.97 8.85
CA ASP A 70 -11.85 -5.90 9.90
C ASP A 70 -11.26 -5.79 11.31
N ALA A 71 -10.26 -6.62 11.62
CA ALA A 71 -9.59 -6.61 12.93
C ALA A 71 -8.87 -5.29 13.20
N LEU A 72 -8.20 -4.72 12.18
CA LEU A 72 -7.50 -3.45 12.31
C LEU A 72 -8.47 -2.28 12.37
N MET A 73 -9.61 -2.32 11.67
CA MET A 73 -10.63 -1.26 11.73
C MET A 73 -11.18 -1.16 13.15
N SER A 74 -11.45 -2.32 13.75
CA SER A 74 -11.91 -2.44 15.14
C SER A 74 -10.87 -1.92 16.12
N LEU A 75 -9.60 -2.31 15.96
CA LEU A 75 -8.51 -1.91 16.84
C LEU A 75 -8.22 -0.39 16.76
N LEU A 76 -8.13 0.16 15.55
CA LEU A 76 -7.71 1.56 15.36
C LEU A 76 -8.89 2.55 15.43
N GLY A 77 -10.14 2.06 15.51
CA GLY A 77 -11.33 2.90 15.50
C GLY A 77 -11.46 3.72 14.20
N LYS A 78 -10.96 3.19 13.09
CA LYS A 78 -10.94 3.82 11.77
C LYS A 78 -11.70 2.95 10.78
N ASN A 79 -12.54 3.58 9.96
CA ASN A 79 -13.34 2.87 8.95
C ASN A 79 -12.60 2.70 7.61
N GLU A 80 -11.48 3.38 7.43
CA GLU A 80 -10.73 3.41 6.17
C GLU A 80 -9.33 2.83 6.42
N ILE A 81 -9.22 1.52 6.30
CA ILE A 81 -7.95 0.78 6.36
C ILE A 81 -7.81 -0.05 5.09
N ASP A 82 -6.76 0.22 4.33
CA ASP A 82 -6.39 -0.59 3.17
C ASP A 82 -5.28 -1.56 3.56
N VAL A 83 -5.54 -2.86 3.37
CA VAL A 83 -4.57 -3.92 3.64
C VAL A 83 -4.08 -4.49 2.32
N VAL A 84 -2.77 -4.40 2.07
CA VAL A 84 -2.12 -4.94 0.88
C VAL A 84 -1.32 -6.20 1.23
N VAL A 85 -1.57 -7.30 0.51
CA VAL A 85 -0.75 -8.52 0.61
C VAL A 85 0.45 -8.41 -0.34
N LEU A 86 1.64 -8.23 0.21
CA LEU A 86 2.89 -8.01 -0.51
C LEU A 86 3.32 -9.20 -1.39
N ASN A 87 2.84 -10.41 -1.08
CA ASN A 87 3.10 -11.61 -1.87
C ASN A 87 2.57 -11.50 -3.31
N GLU A 88 1.51 -10.72 -3.54
CA GLU A 88 0.91 -10.51 -4.87
C GLU A 88 0.89 -9.03 -5.32
N ALA A 89 1.54 -8.14 -4.57
CA ALA A 89 1.63 -6.74 -4.91
C ALA A 89 2.42 -6.54 -6.22
N THR A 90 2.00 -5.54 -7.00
CA THR A 90 2.75 -5.15 -8.21
C THR A 90 4.17 -4.71 -7.84
N PRO A 91 5.18 -4.89 -8.72
CA PRO A 91 6.54 -4.46 -8.44
C PRO A 91 6.66 -2.98 -8.06
N LEU A 92 5.84 -2.12 -8.68
CA LEU A 92 5.79 -0.70 -8.35
C LEU A 92 5.28 -0.45 -6.93
N LEU A 93 4.18 -1.09 -6.53
CA LEU A 93 3.60 -0.92 -5.20
C LEU A 93 4.53 -1.47 -4.12
N ALA A 94 5.07 -2.67 -4.31
CA ALA A 94 6.03 -3.26 -3.38
C ALA A 94 7.28 -2.36 -3.21
N TYR A 95 7.78 -1.79 -4.32
CA TYR A 95 8.88 -0.83 -4.26
C TYR A 95 8.52 0.45 -3.51
N GLN A 96 7.32 1.00 -3.69
CA GLN A 96 6.85 2.16 -2.93
C GLN A 96 6.74 1.86 -1.43
N VAL A 97 6.23 0.68 -1.06
CA VAL A 97 6.15 0.23 0.33
C VAL A 97 7.55 0.11 0.94
N VAL A 98 8.50 -0.54 0.26
CA VAL A 98 9.88 -0.67 0.75
C VAL A 98 10.58 0.68 0.84
N ARG A 99 10.38 1.57 -0.14
CA ARG A 99 11.09 2.85 -0.22
C ARG A 99 10.58 3.89 0.78
N TYR A 100 9.27 3.96 0.99
CA TYR A 100 8.63 5.02 1.76
C TYR A 100 7.92 4.54 3.01
N GLY A 101 7.61 3.26 3.10
CA GLY A 101 6.94 2.66 4.25
C GLY A 101 7.85 2.57 5.47
N LYS A 102 7.22 2.37 6.61
CA LYS A 102 7.85 2.12 7.91
C LYS A 102 7.48 0.71 8.32
N ILE A 103 8.48 -0.15 8.54
CA ILE A 103 8.25 -1.46 9.16
C ILE A 103 7.56 -1.20 10.50
N VAL A 104 6.43 -1.84 10.76
CA VAL A 104 5.67 -1.77 12.02
C VAL A 104 5.59 -3.11 12.74
N TYR A 105 5.93 -4.20 12.03
CA TYR A 105 6.10 -5.52 12.60
C TYR A 105 7.08 -6.33 11.74
N GLU A 106 7.89 -7.14 12.40
CA GLU A 106 8.79 -8.09 11.77
C GLU A 106 8.94 -9.32 12.67
N ASP A 107 8.78 -10.50 12.09
CA ASP A 107 9.07 -11.76 12.75
C ASP A 107 10.58 -11.86 13.05
N LYS A 108 10.91 -11.97 14.33
CA LYS A 108 12.30 -11.94 14.81
C LYS A 108 13.10 -13.18 14.45
N ILE A 109 12.45 -14.31 14.17
CA ILE A 109 13.11 -15.58 13.90
C ILE A 109 13.54 -15.60 12.43
N THR A 110 12.63 -15.23 11.54
CA THR A 110 12.86 -15.26 10.10
C THR A 110 13.54 -14.01 9.56
N SER A 111 13.43 -12.87 10.26
CA SER A 111 13.98 -11.55 9.86
C SER A 111 13.78 -11.25 8.35
N PRO A 112 12.54 -11.33 7.86
CA PRO A 112 12.24 -11.41 6.43
C PRO A 112 12.55 -10.12 5.67
N SER A 113 12.68 -8.97 6.34
CA SER A 113 12.82 -7.66 5.69
C SER A 113 13.96 -7.61 4.69
N THR A 114 15.14 -8.12 5.06
CA THR A 114 16.32 -8.06 4.19
C THR A 114 16.10 -8.79 2.87
N SER A 115 15.64 -10.05 2.95
CA SER A 115 15.38 -10.87 1.77
C SER A 115 14.25 -10.29 0.90
N PHE A 116 13.23 -9.72 1.54
CA PHE A 116 12.10 -9.09 0.86
C PHE A 116 12.54 -7.82 0.12
N ILE A 117 13.33 -6.95 0.75
CA ILE A 117 13.87 -5.72 0.13
C ILE A 117 14.69 -6.06 -1.11
N VAL A 118 15.61 -7.02 -1.02
CA VAL A 118 16.43 -7.45 -2.16
C VAL A 118 15.56 -7.96 -3.30
N ARG A 119 14.56 -8.79 -3.00
CA ARG A 119 13.60 -9.31 -3.99
C ARG A 119 12.84 -8.18 -4.68
N VAL A 120 12.33 -7.20 -3.91
CA VAL A 120 11.57 -6.06 -4.43
C VAL A 120 12.43 -5.19 -5.35
N ILE A 121 13.67 -4.87 -4.94
CA ILE A 121 14.58 -4.06 -5.76
C ILE A 121 14.86 -4.74 -7.09
N LYS A 122 15.13 -6.05 -7.06
CA LYS A 122 15.38 -6.84 -8.28
C LYS A 122 14.17 -6.83 -9.22
N TYR A 123 12.98 -7.18 -8.72
CA TYR A 123 11.77 -7.20 -9.56
C TYR A 123 11.37 -5.82 -10.08
N TYR A 124 11.59 -4.76 -9.30
CA TYR A 124 11.34 -3.40 -9.76
C TYR A 124 12.29 -3.00 -10.90
N ALA A 125 13.58 -3.35 -10.81
CA ALA A 125 14.55 -3.11 -11.87
C ALA A 125 14.22 -3.90 -13.15
N ASP A 126 13.86 -5.18 -13.02
CA ASP A 126 13.52 -6.05 -14.15
C ASP A 126 12.29 -5.55 -14.95
N THR A 127 11.38 -4.82 -14.29
CA THR A 127 10.17 -4.28 -14.92
C THR A 127 10.31 -2.85 -15.46
N GLU A 128 11.51 -2.27 -15.40
CA GLU A 128 11.74 -0.88 -15.81
C GLU A 128 11.31 -0.61 -17.26
N HIS A 129 11.64 -1.51 -18.18
CA HIS A 129 11.31 -1.38 -19.59
C HIS A 129 9.80 -1.33 -19.84
N PHE A 130 9.04 -2.28 -19.28
CA PHE A 130 7.59 -2.31 -19.38
C PHE A 130 6.95 -1.05 -18.80
N ARG A 131 7.47 -0.56 -17.67
CA ARG A 131 6.95 0.65 -17.02
C ARG A 131 7.18 1.91 -17.86
N LYS A 132 8.33 2.02 -18.55
CA LYS A 132 8.61 3.11 -19.50
C LYS A 132 7.61 3.12 -20.67
N ILE A 133 7.31 1.94 -21.21
CA ILE A 133 6.33 1.78 -22.30
C ILE A 133 4.93 2.18 -21.81
N SER A 134 4.48 1.65 -20.68
CA SER A 134 3.16 1.98 -20.11
C SER A 134 3.02 3.49 -19.86
N LEU A 135 4.05 4.14 -19.34
CA LEU A 135 4.05 5.60 -19.13
C LEU A 135 3.95 6.40 -20.44
N LYS A 136 4.62 5.96 -21.50
CA LYS A 136 4.54 6.60 -22.83
C LYS A 136 3.10 6.60 -23.35
N TYR A 137 2.42 5.45 -23.29
CA TYR A 137 1.03 5.34 -23.75
C TYR A 137 0.05 6.09 -22.85
N LEU A 138 0.22 6.02 -21.52
CA LEU A 138 -0.62 6.76 -20.59
C LEU A 138 -0.53 8.27 -20.83
N ASN A 139 0.68 8.80 -21.02
CA ASN A 139 0.89 10.22 -21.32
C ASN A 139 0.27 10.63 -22.66
N ALA A 140 0.39 9.79 -23.69
CA ALA A 140 -0.24 10.05 -24.98
C ALA A 140 -1.77 10.09 -24.86
N ALA A 141 -2.37 9.15 -24.15
CA ALA A 141 -3.82 9.12 -23.89
C ALA A 141 -4.28 10.34 -23.07
N MET A 142 -3.52 10.73 -22.04
CA MET A 142 -3.81 11.91 -21.22
C MET A 142 -3.73 13.22 -22.02
N TYR A 143 -2.77 13.31 -22.94
CA TYR A 143 -2.63 14.48 -23.83
C TYR A 143 -3.85 14.61 -24.76
N GLN A 144 -4.28 13.50 -25.37
CA GLN A 144 -5.48 13.47 -26.22
C GLN A 144 -6.75 13.82 -25.43
N TYR A 145 -6.89 13.34 -24.20
CA TYR A 145 -8.04 13.67 -23.36
C TYR A 145 -8.09 15.16 -22.99
N ARG A 146 -6.93 15.75 -22.64
CA ARG A 146 -6.83 17.18 -22.33
C ARG A 146 -7.10 18.06 -23.54
N SER A 147 -6.61 17.70 -24.72
CA SER A 147 -6.85 18.48 -25.94
C SER A 147 -8.33 18.46 -26.35
N GLN A 148 -9.00 17.30 -26.23
CA GLN A 148 -10.44 17.20 -26.48
C GLN A 148 -11.28 18.00 -25.47
N ARG A 149 -10.97 17.94 -24.16
CA ARG A 149 -11.68 18.73 -23.15
C ARG A 149 -11.56 20.24 -23.37
N THR A 150 -10.38 20.72 -23.73
CA THR A 150 -10.18 22.15 -24.01
C THR A 150 -10.94 22.57 -25.26
N ALA A 151 -10.98 21.73 -26.30
CA ALA A 151 -11.73 22.01 -27.53
C ALA A 151 -13.26 22.06 -27.29
N VAL A 152 -13.80 21.19 -26.42
CA VAL A 152 -15.23 21.21 -26.04
C VAL A 152 -15.56 22.46 -25.22
N ALA A 153 -14.76 22.77 -24.19
CA ALA A 153 -14.99 23.94 -23.34
C ALA A 153 -14.86 25.29 -24.10
N LEU A 154 -14.07 25.35 -25.18
CA LEU A 154 -13.99 26.52 -26.04
C LEU A 154 -15.21 26.67 -26.97
N ARG A 155 -15.81 25.55 -27.42
CA ARG A 155 -17.06 25.57 -28.19
C ARG A 155 -18.25 26.01 -27.33
N GLU A 156 -18.39 25.46 -26.13
CA GLU A 156 -19.47 25.82 -25.21
C GLU A 156 -19.45 27.30 -24.79
N LYS A 157 -18.27 27.94 -24.78
CA LYS A 157 -18.12 29.39 -24.54
C LYS A 157 -18.35 30.26 -25.76
N ALA A 158 -18.30 29.71 -26.97
CA ALA A 158 -18.55 30.45 -28.21
C ALA A 158 -20.03 30.44 -28.59
N ASP A 159 -20.79 29.45 -28.11
CA ASP A 159 -22.21 29.24 -28.41
C ASP A 159 -23.16 29.81 -27.33
N GLY A 160 -22.65 30.51 -26.32
CA GLY A 160 -23.43 31.14 -25.23
C GLY A 160 -23.07 32.60 -25.00
#